data_AF-A0A1V4VWB6-F1
#
_entry.id   AF-A0A1V4VWB6-F1
#
_cell.length_a   1.000
_cell.length_b   1.000
_cell.length_c   1.000
_cell.angle_alpha   90.00
_cell.angle_beta   90.00
_cell.angle_gamma   90.00
#
_symmetry.space_group_name_H-M   'P 1'
#
loop_
_entity.id
_entity.type
_entity.pdbx_description
1 polymer ?
#
loop_
_entity_poly.entity_id
_entity_poly.type
_entity_poly.pdbx_seq_one_letter_code
_entity_poly.pdbx_strand_id
1 'polypeptide(L)' 'MEKTSCKRKIDEMLPELMNKLREECARLYSCGALNVEEYEDNYLLPKIILCVALKNQSWQYRPLTQEGKKEAKNLERF' A
#
# COMPACT_ATOMS: atom_id res chain seq x y z
N MET A 1 -23.60 -0.54 7.48
CA MET A 1 -23.17 0.69 6.77
C MET A 1 -23.70 0.63 5.35
N GLU A 2 -24.21 1.73 4.80
CA GLU A 2 -24.62 1.80 3.39
C GLU A 2 -23.42 1.80 2.43
N LYS A 3 -23.60 1.30 1.20
CA LYS A 3 -22.52 1.24 0.19
C LYS A 3 -21.92 2.61 -0.12
N THR A 4 -22.76 3.64 -0.25
CA THR A 4 -22.37 5.04 -0.48
C THR A 4 -21.52 5.59 0.66
N SER A 5 -21.91 5.29 1.90
CA SER A 5 -21.16 5.67 3.11
C SER A 5 -19.81 4.96 3.19
N CYS A 6 -19.76 3.66 2.84
CA CYS A 6 -18.50 2.90 2.77
C CYS A 6 -17.54 3.49 1.74
N LYS A 7 -18.03 3.75 0.51
CA LYS A 7 -17.24 4.38 -0.55
C LYS A 7 -16.66 5.73 -0.11
N ARG A 8 -17.50 6.61 0.45
CA ARG A 8 -17.05 7.92 0.94
C ARG A 8 -15.94 7.79 1.99
N LYS A 9 -16.06 6.85 2.92
CA LYS A 9 -15.01 6.61 3.94
C LYS A 9 -13.71 6.09 3.33
N ILE A 10 -13.78 5.24 2.31
CA ILE A 10 -12.59 4.84 1.54
C ILE A 10 -11.97 6.08 0.89
N ASP A 11 -12.77 6.91 0.21
CA ASP A 11 -12.32 8.13 -0.47
C ASP A 11 -11.67 9.13 0.52
N GLU A 12 -12.17 9.23 1.75
CA GLU A 12 -11.59 10.05 2.83
C GLU A 12 -10.20 9.55 3.29
N MET A 13 -9.95 8.24 3.23
CA MET A 13 -8.68 7.62 3.65
C MET A 13 -7.58 7.72 2.58
N LEU A 14 -7.96 7.79 1.29
CA LEU A 14 -7.02 7.74 0.18
C LEU A 14 -5.98 8.87 0.18
N PRO A 15 -6.31 10.16 0.44
CA PRO A 15 -5.33 11.23 0.41
C PRO A 15 -4.18 11.04 1.39
N GLU A 16 -4.49 10.63 2.63
CA GLU A 16 -3.49 10.34 3.65
C GLU A 16 -2.63 9.14 3.27
N LEU A 17 -3.26 8.06 2.77
CA LEU A 17 -2.55 6.89 2.25
C LEU A 17 -1.57 7.26 1.14
N MET A 18 -1.98 8.10 0.19
CA MET A 18 -1.13 8.52 -0.93
C MET A 18 0.08 9.33 -0.45
N ASN A 19 -0.08 10.18 0.57
CA ASN A 19 1.05 10.90 1.17
C ASN A 19 2.02 9.95 1.86
N LYS A 20 1.52 9.04 2.71
CA LYS A 20 2.33 8.01 3.38
C LYS A 20 3.05 7.09 2.40
N LEU A 21 2.41 6.73 1.28
CA LEU A 21 3.04 5.93 0.23
C LEU A 21 4.20 6.68 -0.44
N ARG A 22 4.06 7.99 -0.70
CA ARG A 22 5.15 8.80 -1.26
C ARG A 22 6.33 8.88 -0.31
N GLU A 23 6.08 9.15 0.97
CA GLU A 23 7.10 9.19 2.01
C GLU A 23 7.84 7.85 2.13
N GLU A 24 7.09 6.74 2.13
CA GLU A 24 7.66 5.40 2.22
C GLU A 24 8.47 5.04 0.97
N CYS A 25 8.00 5.40 -0.23
CA CYS A 25 8.77 5.21 -1.46
C CYS A 25 10.07 6.01 -1.44
N ALA A 26 10.02 7.27 -0.98
CA ALA A 26 11.22 8.11 -0.86
C ALA A 26 12.22 7.51 0.14
N ARG A 27 11.74 7.04 1.30
CA ARG A 27 12.55 6.38 2.32
C ARG A 27 13.22 5.10 1.79
N LEU A 28 12.48 4.28 1.04
CA LEU A 28 12.99 3.05 0.43
C LEU A 28 13.99 3.36 -0.70
N TYR A 29 13.73 4.39 -1.51
CA TYR A 29 14.66 4.83 -2.56
C TYR A 29 15.98 5.33 -1.98
N SER A 30 15.93 6.10 -0.89
CA SER A 30 17.13 6.64 -0.23
C SER A 30 17.85 5.65 0.67
N CYS A 31 17.37 4.41 0.81
CA CYS A 31 18.00 3.43 1.67
C CYS A 31 19.21 2.80 0.97
N GLY A 32 20.26 2.48 1.73
CA GLY A 32 21.46 1.82 1.19
C GLY A 32 21.27 0.35 0.78
N ALA A 33 20.03 -0.14 0.71
CA ALA A 33 19.72 -1.52 0.34
C ALA A 33 19.45 -1.73 -1.16
N LEU A 34 19.46 -0.66 -1.97
CA LEU A 34 19.24 -0.71 -3.41
C LEU A 34 20.48 -0.22 -4.14
N ASN A 35 20.97 -1.02 -5.10
CA ASN A 35 21.98 -0.55 -6.06
C ASN A 35 21.29 0.01 -7.30
N VAL A 36 20.88 1.28 -7.25
CA VAL A 36 20.10 1.93 -8.32
C VAL A 36 20.84 1.94 -9.66
N GLU A 37 22.17 2.00 -9.63
CA GLU A 37 23.03 2.10 -10.82
C GLU A 37 23.01 0.82 -11.68
N GLU A 38 22.63 -0.32 -11.11
CA GLU A 38 22.52 -1.60 -11.83
C GLU A 38 21.20 -1.76 -12.58
N TYR A 39 20.24 -0.84 -12.40
CA TYR A 39 18.93 -0.91 -13.05
C TYR A 39 18.90 -0.07 -14.32
N GLU A 40 18.28 -0.62 -15.37
CA GLU A 40 17.91 0.14 -16.56
C GLU A 40 16.83 1.19 -16.25
N ASP A 41 16.75 2.24 -17.08
CA ASP A 41 15.69 3.26 -17.03
C ASP A 41 14.35 2.67 -17.53
N ASN A 42 13.76 1.83 -16.69
CA ASN A 42 12.48 1.21 -16.92
C ASN A 42 11.70 1.09 -15.59
N TYR A 43 10.50 0.51 -15.66
CA TYR A 43 9.61 0.45 -14.49
C TYR A 43 9.91 -0.69 -13.50
N LEU A 44 10.98 -1.47 -13.68
CA LEU A 44 11.27 -2.60 -12.79
C LEU A 44 11.56 -2.14 -11.36
N LEU A 45 12.56 -1.27 -11.17
CA LEU A 45 12.93 -0.76 -9.85
C LEU A 45 11.80 0.04 -9.19
N PRO A 46 11.12 0.98 -9.88
CA PRO A 46 9.94 1.65 -9.32
C PRO A 46 8.85 0.68 -8.86
N LYS A 47 8.57 -0.39 -9.61
CA LYS A 47 7.59 -1.41 -9.21
C LYS A 47 8.03 -2.18 -7.97
N ILE A 48 9.31 -2.50 -7.83
CA ILE A 48 9.85 -3.14 -6.63
C ILE A 48 9.64 -2.24 -5.41
N ILE A 49 10.05 -0.97 -5.50
CA ILE A 49 9.90 0.02 -4.42
C ILE A 49 8.42 0.17 -4.05
N LEU A 50 7.55 0.36 -5.04
CA LEU A 50 6.12 0.55 -4.82
C LEU A 50 5.47 -0.69 -4.20
N CYS A 51 5.87 -1.89 -4.62
CA CYS A 51 5.39 -3.15 -4.06
C CYS A 51 5.72 -3.25 -2.56
N VAL A 52 6.96 -2.94 -2.18
CA VAL A 52 7.38 -2.95 -0.78
C VAL A 52 6.67 -1.87 0.03
N ALA A 53 6.53 -0.65 -0.52
CA ALA A 53 5.82 0.45 0.13
C ALA A 53 4.36 0.07 0.41
N LEU A 54 3.64 -0.47 -0.58
CA LEU A 54 2.26 -0.94 -0.44
C LEU A 54 2.15 -2.05 0.62
N LYS A 55 3.08 -3.01 0.61
CA LYS A 55 3.11 -4.08 1.60
C LYS A 55 3.25 -3.50 3.02
N ASN A 56 4.18 -2.57 3.23
CA ASN A 56 4.37 -1.92 4.53
C ASN A 56 3.13 -1.12 4.96
N GLN A 57 2.55 -0.33 4.06
CA GLN A 57 1.34 0.45 4.33
C GLN A 57 0.08 -0.40 4.50
N SER A 58 0.02 -1.64 4.01
CA SER A 58 -1.14 -2.51 4.21
C SER A 58 -1.29 -2.97 5.67
N TRP A 59 -0.19 -3.08 6.41
CA TRP A 59 -0.20 -3.56 7.79
C TRP A 59 -1.02 -2.68 8.74
N GLN A 60 -0.98 -1.36 8.58
CA GLN A 60 -1.77 -0.42 9.42
C GLN A 60 -3.29 -0.52 9.18
N TYR A 61 -3.73 -1.07 8.04
CA TYR A 61 -5.16 -1.25 7.73
C TYR A 61 -5.64 -2.67 7.95
N ARG A 62 -4.78 -3.56 8.45
CA ARG A 62 -5.13 -4.97 8.64
C ARG A 62 -6.25 -5.08 9.68
N PRO A 63 -7.36 -5.78 9.37
CA PRO A 63 -8.41 -6.00 10.34
C PRO A 63 -7.89 -6.81 11.54
N LEU A 64 -8.18 -6.33 12.74
CA LEU A 64 -7.72 -6.97 13.98
C LEU A 64 -8.67 -8.07 14.46
N THR A 65 -9.97 -7.91 14.20
CA THR A 65 -11.02 -8.86 14.58
C THR A 65 -11.05 -10.08 13.66
N GLN A 66 -11.54 -11.22 14.18
CA GLN A 66 -11.66 -12.45 13.38
C GLN A 66 -12.67 -12.29 12.24
N GLU A 67 -13.81 -11.61 12.48
CA GLU A 67 -14.78 -11.27 11.43
C GLU A 67 -14.16 -10.41 10.33
N GLY A 68 -13.44 -9.34 10.69
CA GLY A 68 -12.79 -8.49 9.70
C GLY A 68 -11.74 -9.24 8.88
N LYS A 69 -10.96 -10.13 9.51
CA LYS A 69 -10.01 -11.00 8.80
C LYS A 69 -10.69 -11.96 7.84
N LYS A 70 -11.84 -12.53 8.23
CA LYS A 70 -12.64 -13.40 7.38
C LYS A 70 -13.17 -12.64 6.15
N GLU A 71 -13.70 -11.44 6.34
CA GLU A 71 -14.20 -10.62 5.23
C GLU A 71 -13.08 -10.17 4.29
N ALA A 72 -11.93 -9.75 4.81
CA ALA A 72 -10.77 -9.42 3.97
C ALA A 72 -10.34 -10.62 3.10
N LYS A 73 -10.27 -11.83 3.68
CA LYS A 73 -9.94 -13.06 2.93
C LYS A 73 -11.00 -13.42 1.88
N ASN A 74 -12.26 -13.08 2.11
CA ASN A 74 -13.29 -13.25 1.09
C ASN A 74 -13.01 -12.31 -0.09
N LEU A 75 -12.71 -11.03 0.18
CA LEU A 75 -12.39 -10.04 -0.85
C LEU A 75 -11.13 -10.37 -1.64
N GLU A 76 -10.11 -10.98 -1.03
CA GLU A 76 -8.89 -11.44 -1.71
C GLU A 76 -9.12 -12.54 -2.77
N ARG A 77 -10.29 -13.20 -2.75
CA ARG A 77 -10.64 -14.29 -3.68
C ARG A 77 -11.49 -13.85 -4.87
N PHE A 78 -11.91 -12.59 -4.90
CA PHE A 78 -12.66 -11.97 -5.99
C PHE A 78 -11.74 -11.08 -6.82
#